data_AF-D8TSB3-F1
#
_entry.id   AF-D8TSB3-F1
#
_cell.length_a   1.000
_cell.length_b   1.000
_cell.length_c   1.000
_cell.angle_alpha   90.00
_cell.angle_beta   90.00
_cell.angle_gamma   90.00
#
_symmetry.space_group_name_H-M   'P 1'
#
loop_
_entity.id
_entity.type
_entity.pdbx_description
1 polymer ?
#
loop_
_entity_poly.entity_id
_entity_poly.type
_entity_poly.pdbx_seq_one_letter_code
_entity_poly.pdbx_strand_id
1 'polypeptide(L)'
;REVRLHTVKTSSRCSTPSITATTAVFAPTLVQEFSAADVHYMGMALDEARAAAAEGEVPVGAVLVHGDRILARGHNRVHRLRSPVAHAEMLCITAGASKLSSWRLLGATLYATLEPCPMCAGAILQARIARVVYGCKARHRAEATHAAEPSLGISSATRSTPRPADPRAPSYTHASDRAGTDPLIAIRGLAI
;
A
#
# COMPACT_ATOMS: atom_id res chain seq x y z
N ARG A 1 2.15 -19.76 20.00
CA ARG A 1 2.59 -18.43 19.52
C ARG A 1 1.36 -17.77 18.90
N GLU A 2 0.86 -16.72 19.55
CA GLU A 2 -0.42 -16.07 19.25
C GLU A 2 -0.28 -15.19 17.99
N VAL A 3 -1.10 -15.43 16.96
CA VAL A 3 -1.12 -14.63 15.73
C VAL A 3 -2.03 -13.43 15.98
N ARG A 4 -1.44 -12.24 16.14
CA ARG A 4 -2.18 -11.01 16.43
C ARG A 4 -2.67 -10.37 15.13
N LEU A 5 -3.87 -10.76 14.69
CA LEU A 5 -4.46 -10.23 13.48
C LEU A 5 -4.85 -8.75 13.64
N HIS A 6 -4.76 -7.99 12.55
CA HIS A 6 -5.13 -6.57 12.49
C HIS A 6 -6.00 -6.31 11.24
N THR A 7 -6.99 -5.41 11.36
CA THR A 7 -7.94 -5.09 10.28
C THR A 7 -7.99 -3.58 10.05
N VAL A 8 -8.05 -3.16 8.78
CA VAL A 8 -8.32 -1.77 8.38
C VAL A 8 -9.52 -1.74 7.43
N LYS A 9 -10.54 -0.94 7.74
CA LYS A 9 -11.68 -0.67 6.85
C LYS A 9 -11.37 0.55 5.98
N THR A 10 -11.50 0.41 4.66
CA THR A 10 -11.30 1.52 3.72
C THR A 10 -12.67 2.15 3.38
N SER A 11 -13.24 2.95 4.28
CA SER A 11 -14.53 3.60 3.98
C SER A 11 -14.34 4.92 3.21
N SER A 12 -14.88 4.99 2.00
CA SER A 12 -14.90 6.18 1.15
C SER A 12 -16.20 6.98 1.31
N ARG A 13 -16.49 7.52 2.50
CA ARG A 13 -17.61 8.44 2.69
C ARG A 13 -17.07 9.86 2.92
N CYS A 14 -17.17 10.68 1.88
CA CYS A 14 -17.03 12.12 1.99
C CYS A 14 -18.41 12.69 2.31
N SER A 15 -18.69 12.90 3.59
CA SER A 15 -19.83 13.69 4.05
C SER A 15 -19.26 14.81 4.89
N THR A 16 -19.44 16.05 4.43
CA THR A 16 -19.07 17.27 5.14
C THR A 16 -19.72 17.29 6.52
N PRO A 17 -18.97 17.36 7.64
CA PRO A 17 -19.57 17.56 8.94
C PRO A 17 -19.86 19.05 9.12
N SER A 18 -21.15 19.39 9.30
CA SER A 18 -21.52 20.66 9.92
C SER A 18 -21.04 20.63 11.37
N ILE A 19 -20.19 21.58 11.75
CA ILE A 19 -19.60 21.64 13.09
C ILE A 19 -20.69 22.13 14.05
N THR A 20 -21.36 21.20 14.72
CA THR A 20 -22.05 21.48 15.98
C THR A 20 -21.35 20.65 17.05
N ALA A 21 -20.69 21.34 17.98
CA ALA A 21 -19.92 20.75 19.06
C ALA A 21 -20.84 20.00 20.02
N THR A 22 -21.12 18.74 19.71
CA THR A 22 -21.52 17.75 20.72
C THR A 22 -20.24 17.02 21.10
N THR A 23 -19.87 17.09 22.37
CA THR A 23 -18.83 16.25 22.96
C THR A 23 -19.30 14.80 22.91
N ALA A 24 -19.16 14.18 21.74
CA ALA A 24 -19.31 12.76 21.57
C ALA A 24 -18.09 12.12 22.24
N VAL A 25 -18.32 11.47 23.36
CA VAL A 25 -17.36 10.58 24.01
C VAL A 25 -16.90 9.59 22.95
N PHE A 26 -15.67 9.75 22.47
CA PHE A 26 -15.06 8.89 21.45
C PHE A 26 -14.78 7.53 22.10
N ALA A 27 -15.78 6.65 22.10
CA ALA A 27 -15.65 5.30 22.62
C ALA A 27 -14.57 4.55 21.82
N PRO A 28 -13.43 4.17 22.42
CA PRO A 28 -12.37 3.49 21.70
C PRO A 28 -12.55 1.99 21.87
N THR A 29 -13.54 1.40 21.22
CA THR A 29 -13.61 -0.07 21.16
C THR A 29 -14.25 -0.56 19.87
N LEU A 30 -13.44 -0.65 18.80
CA LEU A 30 -13.76 -1.50 17.66
C LEU A 30 -12.58 -2.44 17.41
N VAL A 31 -12.30 -3.31 18.36
CA VAL A 31 -11.68 -4.61 18.04
C VAL A 31 -12.76 -5.43 17.36
N GLN A 32 -12.75 -5.48 16.02
CA GLN A 32 -13.56 -6.47 15.31
C GLN A 32 -13.03 -7.86 15.68
N GLU A 33 -13.88 -8.71 16.26
CA GLU A 33 -13.58 -10.11 16.46
C GLU A 33 -13.34 -10.79 15.10
N PHE A 34 -12.29 -11.63 15.04
CA PHE A 34 -11.97 -12.40 13.85
C PHE A 34 -12.93 -13.59 13.74
N SER A 35 -13.53 -13.76 12.57
CA SER A 35 -14.42 -14.88 12.31
C SER A 35 -13.64 -16.19 12.09
N ALA A 36 -14.31 -17.34 12.20
CA ALA A 36 -13.73 -18.62 11.81
C ALA A 36 -13.26 -18.63 10.33
N ALA A 37 -13.96 -17.89 9.45
CA ALA A 37 -13.55 -17.69 8.08
C ALA A 37 -12.23 -16.90 7.97
N ASP A 38 -12.04 -15.88 8.80
CA ASP A 38 -10.79 -15.13 8.84
C ASP A 38 -9.60 -16.00 9.24
N VAL A 39 -9.79 -16.88 10.23
CA VAL A 39 -8.77 -17.86 10.64
C VAL A 39 -8.49 -18.86 9.51
N HIS A 40 -9.53 -19.37 8.85
CA HIS A 40 -9.40 -20.31 7.74
C HIS A 40 -8.60 -19.72 6.57
N TYR A 41 -8.98 -18.54 6.08
CA TYR A 41 -8.29 -17.91 4.95
C TYR A 41 -6.90 -17.40 5.31
N MET A 42 -6.66 -16.99 6.56
CA MET A 42 -5.31 -16.69 7.03
C MET A 42 -4.43 -17.95 7.07
N GLY A 43 -5.00 -19.11 7.43
CA GLY A 43 -4.30 -20.40 7.33
C GLY A 43 -3.80 -20.66 5.91
N MET A 44 -4.63 -20.41 4.90
CA MET A 44 -4.24 -20.53 3.50
C MET A 44 -3.17 -19.51 3.08
N ALA A 45 -3.21 -18.28 3.61
CA ALA A 45 -2.16 -17.29 3.36
C ALA A 45 -0.82 -17.72 3.98
N LEU A 46 -0.85 -18.39 5.14
CA LEU A 46 0.35 -18.97 5.75
C LEU A 46 0.91 -20.14 4.94
N ASP A 47 0.07 -20.94 4.27
CA ASP A 47 0.55 -21.98 3.35
C ASP A 47 1.28 -21.38 2.15
N GLU A 48 0.77 -20.29 1.58
CA GLU A 48 1.46 -19.53 0.53
C GLU A 48 2.79 -18.93 1.03
N ALA A 49 2.84 -18.41 2.26
CA ALA A 49 4.08 -17.92 2.84
C ALA A 49 5.13 -19.02 3.03
N ARG A 50 4.70 -20.25 3.38
CA ARG A 50 5.59 -21.43 3.43
C ARG A 50 6.10 -21.80 2.03
N ALA A 51 5.26 -21.69 1.00
CA ALA A 51 5.67 -21.93 -0.39
C ALA A 51 6.73 -20.91 -0.84
N ALA A 52 6.56 -19.61 -0.55
CA ALA A 52 7.60 -18.62 -0.81
C ALA A 52 8.92 -18.96 -0.09
N ALA A 53 8.86 -19.35 1.19
CA ALA A 53 10.06 -19.74 1.93
C ALA A 53 10.79 -20.92 1.27
N ALA A 54 10.04 -21.93 0.81
CA ALA A 54 10.58 -23.09 0.10
C ALA A 54 11.20 -22.71 -1.26
N GLU A 55 10.71 -21.66 -1.91
CA GLU A 55 11.26 -21.10 -3.15
C GLU A 55 12.45 -20.13 -2.91
N GLY A 56 12.87 -19.91 -1.66
CA GLY A 56 13.94 -18.97 -1.32
C GLY A 56 13.53 -17.49 -1.38
N GLU A 57 12.22 -17.21 -1.41
CA GLU A 57 11.65 -15.87 -1.41
C GLU A 57 11.36 -15.37 0.01
N VAL A 58 11.07 -14.07 0.14
CA VAL A 58 10.57 -13.50 1.41
C VAL A 58 9.26 -14.21 1.79
N PRO A 59 9.10 -14.76 3.02
CA PRO A 59 7.98 -15.61 3.39
C PRO A 59 6.69 -14.81 3.66
N VAL A 60 6.13 -14.22 2.60
CA VAL A 60 4.89 -13.45 2.61
C VAL A 60 3.91 -14.12 1.65
N GLY A 61 2.71 -14.39 2.16
CA GLY A 61 1.61 -15.00 1.41
C GLY A 61 0.34 -14.15 1.54
N ALA A 62 -0.51 -14.24 0.52
CA ALA A 62 -1.77 -13.54 0.47
C ALA A 62 -2.87 -14.37 -0.22
N VAL A 63 -4.11 -14.12 0.20
CA VAL A 63 -5.32 -14.74 -0.36
C VAL A 63 -6.39 -13.66 -0.53
N LEU A 64 -7.00 -13.61 -1.71
CA LEU A 64 -8.08 -12.69 -2.04
C LEU A 64 -9.39 -13.48 -2.16
N VAL A 65 -10.40 -13.06 -1.40
CA VAL A 65 -11.71 -13.73 -1.28
C VAL A 65 -12.82 -12.74 -1.61
N HIS A 66 -13.88 -13.21 -2.27
CA HIS A 66 -15.10 -12.44 -2.50
C HIS A 66 -16.33 -13.32 -2.21
N GLY A 67 -17.12 -12.93 -1.19
CA GLY A 67 -18.09 -13.85 -0.57
C GLY A 67 -17.37 -15.04 0.04
N ASP A 68 -17.75 -16.26 -0.34
CA ASP A 68 -17.08 -17.50 0.09
C ASP A 68 -16.11 -18.06 -0.97
N ARG A 69 -15.87 -17.30 -2.05
CA ARG A 69 -15.05 -17.75 -3.18
C ARG A 69 -13.65 -17.15 -3.13
N ILE A 70 -12.65 -18.02 -3.20
CA ILE A 70 -11.25 -17.62 -3.38
C ILE A 70 -11.05 -17.15 -4.82
N LEU A 71 -10.76 -15.87 -4.98
CA LEU A 71 -10.38 -15.30 -6.27
C LEU A 71 -8.93 -15.63 -6.56
N ALA A 72 -7.99 -15.34 -5.66
CA ALA A 72 -6.58 -15.56 -5.91
C ALA A 72 -5.83 -15.98 -4.64
N ARG A 73 -4.72 -16.68 -4.86
CA ARG A 73 -3.71 -17.00 -3.86
C ARG A 73 -2.36 -16.68 -4.47
N GLY A 74 -1.43 -16.20 -3.66
CA GLY A 74 -0.11 -15.88 -4.13
C GLY A 74 0.85 -15.60 -2.98
N HIS A 75 2.12 -15.71 -3.29
CA HIS A 75 3.20 -15.41 -2.37
C HIS A 75 4.25 -14.54 -3.07
N ASN A 76 5.17 -13.97 -2.29
CA ASN A 76 6.24 -13.14 -2.83
C ASN A 76 7.04 -13.88 -3.90
N ARG A 77 7.27 -13.25 -5.06
CA ARG A 77 8.05 -13.80 -6.18
C ARG A 77 8.99 -12.76 -6.79
N VAL A 78 9.51 -11.86 -5.97
CA VAL A 78 10.35 -10.73 -6.42
C VAL A 78 11.60 -11.24 -7.13
N HIS A 79 12.30 -12.22 -6.54
CA HIS A 79 13.51 -12.77 -7.13
C HIS A 79 13.20 -13.64 -8.34
N ARG A 80 12.22 -14.53 -8.22
CA ARG A 80 11.81 -15.48 -9.27
C ARG A 80 11.32 -14.79 -10.53
N LEU A 81 10.54 -13.71 -10.40
CA LEU A 81 10.02 -12.94 -11.53
C LEU A 81 10.92 -11.76 -11.92
N ARG A 82 12.04 -11.55 -11.20
CA ARG A 82 12.91 -10.37 -11.35
C ARG A 82 12.11 -9.06 -11.41
N SER A 83 11.08 -8.98 -10.57
CA SER A 83 10.10 -7.90 -10.59
C SER A 83 9.97 -7.30 -9.19
N PRO A 84 10.33 -6.01 -9.01
CA PRO A 84 10.29 -5.38 -7.69
C PRO A 84 8.85 -5.22 -7.16
N VAL A 85 7.84 -5.42 -8.00
CA VAL A 85 6.41 -5.30 -7.64
C VAL A 85 5.73 -6.65 -7.41
N ALA A 86 6.44 -7.78 -7.53
CA ALA A 86 5.88 -9.12 -7.40
C ALA A 86 5.66 -9.56 -5.93
N HIS A 87 5.08 -8.66 -5.13
CA HIS A 87 4.61 -8.95 -3.78
C HIS A 87 3.35 -9.81 -3.82
N ALA A 88 3.11 -10.57 -2.75
CA ALA A 88 1.96 -11.47 -2.64
C ALA A 88 0.62 -10.76 -2.89
N GLU A 89 0.46 -9.56 -2.33
CA GLU A 89 -0.75 -8.74 -2.47
C GLU A 89 -0.96 -8.28 -3.91
N MET A 90 0.10 -7.82 -4.58
CA MET A 90 0.05 -7.37 -5.97
C MET A 90 -0.37 -8.52 -6.88
N LEU A 91 0.25 -9.69 -6.72
CA LEU A 91 -0.09 -10.89 -7.50
C LEU A 91 -1.55 -11.31 -7.27
N CYS A 92 -2.04 -11.25 -6.03
CA CYS A 92 -3.43 -11.56 -5.72
C CYS A 92 -4.42 -10.56 -6.33
N ILE A 93 -4.12 -9.25 -6.25
CA ILE A 93 -4.96 -8.19 -6.81
C ILE A 93 -5.07 -8.36 -8.33
N THR A 94 -3.93 -8.51 -9.02
CA THR A 94 -3.91 -8.67 -10.47
C THR A 94 -4.66 -9.94 -10.90
N ALA A 95 -4.38 -11.08 -10.27
CA ALA A 95 -5.05 -12.34 -10.60
C ALA A 95 -6.55 -12.31 -10.28
N GLY A 96 -6.94 -11.67 -9.17
CA GLY A 96 -8.34 -11.47 -8.80
C GLY A 96 -9.09 -10.59 -9.79
N ALA A 97 -8.47 -9.49 -10.22
CA ALA A 97 -9.05 -8.57 -11.20
C ALA A 97 -9.29 -9.25 -12.54
N SER A 98 -8.32 -10.06 -13.00
CA SER A 98 -8.49 -10.88 -14.21
C SER A 98 -9.64 -11.88 -14.07
N LYS A 99 -9.75 -12.57 -12.94
CA LYS A 99 -10.83 -13.56 -12.70
C LYS A 99 -12.22 -12.97 -12.58
N LEU A 100 -12.34 -11.75 -12.05
CA LEU A 100 -13.60 -11.01 -12.03
C LEU A 100 -13.87 -10.22 -13.32
N SER A 101 -12.92 -10.21 -14.26
CA SER A 101 -12.95 -9.37 -15.45
C SER A 101 -13.24 -7.89 -15.12
N SER A 102 -12.73 -7.43 -13.97
CA SER A 102 -12.95 -6.10 -13.43
C SER A 102 -11.73 -5.66 -12.63
N TRP A 103 -11.29 -4.43 -12.84
CA TRP A 103 -10.22 -3.82 -12.04
C TRP A 103 -10.70 -3.41 -10.64
N ARG A 104 -12.02 -3.34 -10.42
CA ARG A 104 -12.64 -3.05 -9.11
C ARG A 104 -13.01 -4.36 -8.43
N LEU A 105 -12.39 -4.61 -7.27
CA LEU A 105 -12.58 -5.77 -6.40
C LEU A 105 -13.53 -5.42 -5.24
N LEU A 106 -14.68 -4.85 -5.57
CA LEU A 106 -15.67 -4.41 -4.58
C LEU A 106 -16.15 -5.61 -3.74
N GLY A 107 -16.28 -5.42 -2.43
CA GLY A 107 -16.72 -6.49 -1.53
C GLY A 107 -15.68 -7.60 -1.29
N ALA A 108 -14.51 -7.54 -1.94
CA ALA A 108 -13.44 -8.49 -1.69
C ALA A 108 -12.74 -8.21 -0.35
N THR A 109 -12.26 -9.29 0.28
CA THR A 109 -11.39 -9.26 1.46
C THR A 109 -10.03 -9.84 1.09
N LEU A 110 -8.96 -9.11 1.41
CA LEU A 110 -7.58 -9.56 1.23
C LEU A 110 -6.99 -9.99 2.57
N TYR A 111 -6.49 -11.22 2.62
CA TYR A 111 -5.77 -11.79 3.76
C TYR A 111 -4.28 -11.79 3.43
N ALA A 112 -3.43 -11.21 4.27
CA ALA A 112 -1.98 -11.15 4.08
C ALA A 112 -1.24 -11.56 5.34
N THR A 113 -0.15 -12.33 5.23
CA THR A 113 0.59 -12.76 6.44
C THR A 113 1.38 -11.62 7.10
N LEU A 114 1.67 -10.56 6.34
CA LEU A 114 2.35 -9.36 6.79
C LEU A 114 1.50 -8.12 6.45
N GLU A 115 1.67 -7.06 7.25
CA GLU A 115 1.11 -5.74 6.95
C GLU A 115 1.56 -5.25 5.56
N PRO A 116 0.61 -4.83 4.69
CA PRO A 116 0.96 -4.38 3.34
C PRO A 116 1.86 -3.15 3.35
N CYS A 117 2.90 -3.16 2.51
CA CYS A 117 3.78 -1.99 2.33
C CYS A 117 3.04 -0.83 1.62
N PRO A 118 3.59 0.39 1.59
CA PRO A 118 2.93 1.55 0.96
C PRO A 118 2.49 1.32 -0.49
N MET A 119 3.27 0.59 -1.28
CA MET A 119 2.92 0.19 -2.65
C MET A 119 1.66 -0.69 -2.67
N CYS A 120 1.64 -1.75 -1.88
CA CYS A 120 0.53 -2.70 -1.82
C CYS A 120 -0.72 -2.03 -1.22
N ALA A 121 -0.56 -1.21 -0.19
CA ALA A 121 -1.63 -0.40 0.39
C ALA A 121 -2.26 0.54 -0.67
N GLY A 122 -1.43 1.20 -1.49
CA GLY A 122 -1.89 1.98 -2.63
C GLY A 122 -2.71 1.16 -3.62
N ALA A 123 -2.22 -0.03 -3.99
CA ALA A 123 -2.94 -0.92 -4.91
C ALA A 123 -4.28 -1.42 -4.35
N ILE A 124 -4.35 -1.75 -3.06
CA ILE A 124 -5.57 -2.14 -2.35
C ILE A 124 -6.62 -1.03 -2.44
N LEU A 125 -6.21 0.23 -2.19
CA LEU A 125 -7.08 1.39 -2.28
C LEU A 125 -7.58 1.64 -3.70
N GLN A 126 -6.71 1.49 -4.70
CA GLN A 126 -7.08 1.63 -6.13
C GLN A 126 -8.05 0.54 -6.58
N ALA A 127 -7.81 -0.70 -6.14
CA ALA A 127 -8.67 -1.84 -6.46
C ALA A 127 -10.01 -1.83 -5.71
N ARG A 128 -10.22 -0.91 -4.76
CA ARG A 128 -11.46 -0.80 -3.96
C ARG A 128 -11.78 -2.06 -3.15
N ILE A 129 -10.75 -2.76 -2.68
CA ILE A 129 -10.90 -3.90 -1.76
C ILE A 129 -11.50 -3.37 -0.46
N ALA A 130 -12.55 -4.03 0.03
CA ALA A 130 -13.36 -3.52 1.14
C ALA A 130 -12.67 -3.68 2.50
N ARG A 131 -11.89 -4.76 2.66
CA ARG A 131 -11.29 -5.15 3.93
C ARG A 131 -9.95 -5.82 3.70
N VAL A 132 -8.99 -5.50 4.57
CA VAL A 132 -7.70 -6.20 4.66
C VAL A 132 -7.56 -6.78 6.05
N VAL A 133 -7.15 -8.04 6.13
CA VAL A 133 -6.81 -8.73 7.38
C VAL A 133 -5.35 -9.16 7.28
N TYR A 134 -4.51 -8.74 8.23
CA TYR A 134 -3.10 -9.09 8.22
C TYR A 134 -2.59 -9.71 9.53
N GLY A 135 -1.61 -10.61 9.40
CA GLY A 135 -1.07 -11.43 10.50
C GLY A 135 -0.11 -10.70 11.42
N CYS A 136 0.99 -10.19 10.88
CA CYS A 136 2.02 -9.48 11.65
C CYS A 136 2.11 -8.02 11.21
N LYS A 137 2.28 -7.09 12.16
CA LYS A 137 2.68 -5.72 11.83
C LYS A 137 4.07 -5.70 11.20
N ALA A 138 4.22 -4.87 10.18
CA ALA A 138 5.52 -4.58 9.62
C ALA A 138 6.25 -3.65 10.61
N ARG A 139 7.08 -4.21 11.49
CA ARG A 139 8.08 -3.40 12.20
C ARG A 139 9.01 -2.81 11.14
N HIS A 140 9.23 -1.50 11.15
CA HIS A 140 10.06 -0.77 10.21
C HIS A 140 11.28 -1.59 9.76
N ARG A 141 11.14 -2.21 8.58
CA ARG A 141 12.23 -2.79 7.80
C ARG A 141 11.85 -2.60 6.34
N ALA A 142 12.22 -1.44 5.85
CA ALA A 142 12.73 -1.34 4.50
C ALA A 142 14.05 -2.14 4.43
N GLU A 143 14.02 -3.47 4.62
CA GLU A 143 15.18 -4.35 4.45
C GLU A 143 14.80 -5.80 4.71
N ALA A 144 14.53 -6.51 3.62
CA ALA A 144 15.00 -7.88 3.47
C ALA A 144 15.97 -7.87 2.29
N THR A 145 17.26 -7.77 2.61
CA THR A 145 18.39 -8.24 1.81
C THR A 145 18.47 -7.71 0.38
N HIS A 146 19.27 -6.65 0.21
CA HIS A 146 20.33 -6.73 -0.80
C HIS A 146 21.12 -8.01 -0.53
N ALA A 147 20.70 -9.14 -1.13
CA ALA A 147 21.69 -10.12 -1.55
C ALA A 147 22.70 -9.32 -2.38
N ALA A 148 23.95 -9.34 -1.95
CA ALA A 148 25.01 -8.49 -2.48
C ALA A 148 25.08 -8.55 -4.00
N GLU A 149 24.45 -7.60 -4.68
CA GLU A 149 24.72 -7.30 -6.07
C GLU A 149 25.92 -6.35 -6.07
N PRO A 150 27.01 -6.65 -6.80
CA PRO A 150 28.14 -5.75 -6.89
C PRO A 150 27.65 -4.43 -7.49
N SER A 151 27.96 -3.33 -6.82
CA SER A 151 27.60 -1.98 -7.21
C SER A 151 28.03 -1.70 -8.66
N LEU A 152 27.09 -1.78 -9.60
CA LEU A 152 27.22 -1.10 -10.88
C LEU A 152 27.24 0.39 -10.57
N GLY A 153 28.45 0.96 -10.54
CA GLY A 153 28.70 2.35 -10.24
C GLY A 153 27.94 3.26 -11.19
N ILE A 154 26.92 3.92 -10.66
CA ILE A 154 26.30 5.09 -11.29
C ILE A 154 26.53 6.25 -10.33
N SER A 155 27.64 6.97 -10.52
CA SER A 155 27.84 8.27 -9.90
C SER A 155 26.75 9.22 -10.36
N SER A 156 26.00 9.79 -9.42
CA SER A 156 24.96 10.78 -9.65
C SER A 156 25.53 12.06 -10.26
N ALA A 157 25.43 12.22 -11.58
CA ALA A 157 25.62 13.51 -12.23
C ALA A 157 24.26 14.24 -12.28
N THR A 158 24.00 15.06 -11.28
CA THR A 158 22.89 16.02 -11.27
C THR A 158 23.17 17.08 -12.35
N ARG A 159 22.72 16.86 -13.58
CA ARG A 159 22.57 17.92 -14.58
C ARG A 159 21.09 18.15 -14.83
N SER A 160 20.57 19.19 -14.20
CA SER A 160 19.30 19.81 -14.49
C SER A 160 19.30 20.34 -15.93
N THR A 161 18.80 19.56 -16.88
CA THR A 161 18.41 20.08 -18.20
C THR A 161 16.94 20.51 -18.14
N PRO A 162 16.57 21.72 -18.59
CA PRO A 162 15.17 22.12 -18.67
C PRO A 162 14.42 21.20 -19.65
N ARG A 163 13.23 20.72 -19.26
CA ARG A 163 12.38 19.93 -20.13
C ARG A 163 11.88 20.82 -21.30
N PRO A 164 11.98 20.39 -22.57
CA PRO A 164 11.43 21.16 -23.68
C PRO A 164 9.90 21.28 -23.52
N ALA A 165 9.38 22.47 -23.84
CA ALA A 165 7.95 22.79 -23.71
C ALA A 165 7.10 21.89 -24.63
N ASP A 166 6.06 21.28 -24.07
CA ASP A 166 5.08 20.48 -24.81
C ASP A 166 4.12 21.41 -25.58
N PRO A 167 4.07 21.35 -26.93
CA PRO A 167 3.22 22.21 -27.73
C PRO A 167 1.72 21.88 -27.65
N ARG A 168 1.30 20.87 -26.86
CA ARG A 168 -0.12 20.46 -26.72
C ARG A 168 -0.72 20.70 -25.34
N ALA A 169 -0.04 21.39 -24.42
CA ALA A 169 -0.60 21.72 -23.13
C ALA A 169 -1.71 22.80 -23.26
N PRO A 170 -2.96 22.56 -22.81
CA PRO A 170 -3.99 23.58 -22.82
C PRO A 170 -3.65 24.72 -21.85
N SER A 171 -3.72 25.95 -22.34
CA SER A 171 -3.40 27.18 -21.61
C SER A 171 -4.46 27.48 -20.55
N TYR A 172 -4.19 27.15 -19.28
CA TYR A 172 -4.90 27.73 -18.15
C TYR A 172 -4.09 28.92 -17.62
N THR A 173 -4.53 30.12 -17.96
CA THR A 173 -4.00 31.39 -17.44
C THR A 173 -4.49 31.61 -16.01
N HIS A 174 -3.59 31.56 -15.03
CA HIS A 174 -3.78 32.38 -13.83
C HIS A 174 -3.10 33.72 -14.07
N ALA A 175 -3.95 34.75 -14.21
CA ALA A 175 -3.53 36.12 -14.32
C ALA A 175 -2.69 36.52 -13.09
N SER A 176 -1.53 37.05 -13.41
CA SER A 176 -0.56 37.71 -12.57
C SER A 176 -1.14 38.88 -11.80
N ASP A 177 -0.67 39.10 -10.57
CA ASP A 177 -0.34 40.45 -10.15
C ASP A 177 1.08 40.51 -9.60
N ARG A 178 1.90 41.31 -10.28
CA ARG A 178 3.27 41.68 -9.91
C ARG A 178 3.23 43.04 -9.25
N ALA A 179 3.86 43.15 -8.08
CA ALA A 179 4.63 44.31 -7.63
C ALA A 179 5.40 43.80 -6.39
N GLY A 180 6.73 43.69 -6.34
CA GLY A 180 7.75 44.53 -6.92
C GLY A 180 8.30 45.46 -5.84
N THR A 181 9.12 44.93 -4.93
CA THR A 181 10.21 45.62 -4.20
C THR A 181 10.98 44.62 -3.31
N ASP A 182 12.22 44.32 -3.70
CA ASP A 182 13.34 44.03 -2.77
C ASP A 182 13.60 45.25 -1.86
N PRO A 183 14.35 45.21 -0.73
CA PRO A 183 15.35 44.22 -0.28
C PRO A 183 15.37 43.94 1.26
N LEU A 184 16.40 43.23 1.73
CA LEU A 184 17.07 43.31 3.05
C LEU A 184 16.70 42.32 4.20
N ILE A 185 17.80 41.81 4.80
CA ILE A 185 17.98 41.33 6.19
C ILE A 185 17.44 39.90 6.47
N ALA A 186 18.26 38.85 6.37
CA ALA A 186 19.39 38.43 7.22
C ALA A 186 18.99 37.65 8.50
N ILE A 187 19.86 36.66 8.76
CA ILE A 187 20.21 36.02 10.05
C ILE A 187 19.37 34.83 10.55
N ARG A 188 20.01 33.66 10.43
CA ARG A 188 20.17 32.55 11.40
C ARG A 188 19.33 32.61 12.70
N GLY A 189 18.77 31.44 13.04
CA GLY A 189 19.17 30.75 14.27
C GLY A 189 18.15 30.61 15.41
N LEU A 190 17.98 29.34 15.79
CA LEU A 190 17.85 28.80 17.15
C LEU A 190 16.52 28.90 17.92
N ALA A 191 16.10 27.69 18.33
CA ALA A 191 15.47 27.29 19.59
C ALA A 191 14.22 28.03 20.08
N ILE A 192 13.10 27.28 20.11
CA ILE A 192 12.57 26.70 21.36
C ILE A 192 11.94 25.33 21.03
#